data_AF-T1PND7-F1
#
_entry.id   AF-T1PND7-F1
#
_cell.length_a   1.000
_cell.length_b   1.000
_cell.length_c   1.000
_cell.angle_alpha   90.00
_cell.angle_beta   90.00
_cell.angle_gamma   90.00
#
_symmetry.space_group_name_H-M   'P 1'
#
loop_
_entity.id
_entity.type
_entity.pdbx_description
1 polymer ?
#
loop_
_entity_poly.entity_id
_entity_poly.type
_entity_poly.pdbx_seq_one_letter_code
_entity_poly.pdbx_strand_id
1 'polypeptide(L)'
;MVIDNVFEDIRAGLEIHSPKLAQRRIAMAKYLGELYNYKLVESTNILNTLYSIISLGVSTEEGVISPLDPPDSLFRLKLACVLLDTCGPYFTSSTSKQKLDYFLIFFQHYYWYKKSNPIFSRVQDTHDLFPILVDHMYRDCLANVRPKLKLFKNLEQAKEAIEKLREKLYPQLKELTAQQQQQQDADEANNLQPIPEDSEFDDGASDDSSSEMDRRPRDECQDDEEAANQANTTDWTENEGMPEDDVVPNIPKISEKTKEDLEFEQMFEKMAQDSYQERLKETIKPNTKDIPVPMMVRNNKKSYEQISSASNAAPAPSSSAAVSNDSKNPASGPINFVLM
;
A
#
# COMPACT_ATOMS: atom_id res chain seq x y z
N MET A 1 13.52 9.13 -18.41
CA MET A 1 12.58 7.98 -18.40
C MET A 1 12.55 7.21 -17.09
N VAL A 2 13.65 6.76 -16.45
CA VAL A 2 13.53 5.94 -15.21
C VAL A 2 12.80 6.69 -14.08
N ILE A 3 13.14 7.96 -13.85
CA ILE A 3 12.50 8.81 -12.83
C ILE A 3 11.02 9.06 -13.18
N ASP A 4 10.73 9.36 -14.44
CA ASP A 4 9.38 9.63 -14.94
C ASP A 4 8.47 8.40 -14.77
N ASN A 5 8.99 7.22 -15.11
CA ASN A 5 8.31 5.94 -14.90
C ASN A 5 8.00 5.70 -13.42
N VAL A 6 8.85 6.11 -12.48
CA VAL A 6 8.59 5.96 -11.03
C VAL A 6 7.44 6.88 -10.58
N PHE A 7 7.38 8.12 -11.07
CA PHE A 7 6.25 9.00 -10.77
C PHE A 7 4.94 8.46 -11.36
N GLU A 8 4.98 7.93 -12.59
CA GLU A 8 3.80 7.33 -13.24
C GLU A 8 3.34 6.05 -12.53
N ASP A 9 4.26 5.15 -12.16
CA ASP A 9 3.94 3.92 -11.39
C ASP A 9 3.32 4.25 -10.02
N ILE A 10 3.75 5.34 -9.37
CA ILE A 10 3.16 5.82 -8.12
C ILE A 10 1.76 6.40 -8.37
N ARG A 11 1.59 7.20 -9.44
CA ARG A 11 0.31 7.82 -9.81
C ARG A 11 -0.74 6.76 -10.19
N ALA A 12 -0.45 5.91 -11.16
CA ALA A 12 -1.30 4.77 -11.52
C ALA A 12 -1.52 3.84 -10.31
N GLY A 13 -0.50 3.70 -9.46
CA GLY A 13 -0.62 3.02 -8.17
C GLY A 13 -1.71 3.61 -7.27
N LEU A 14 -1.85 4.94 -7.17
CA LEU A 14 -2.90 5.59 -6.36
C LEU A 14 -4.31 5.36 -6.91
N GLU A 15 -4.46 5.17 -8.21
CA GLU A 15 -5.73 4.90 -8.87
C GLU A 15 -6.17 3.43 -8.71
N ILE A 16 -5.21 2.49 -8.59
CA ILE A 16 -5.49 1.06 -8.48
C ILE A 16 -5.64 0.59 -7.02
N HIS A 17 -6.87 0.32 -6.59
CA HIS A 17 -7.17 -0.31 -5.29
C HIS A 17 -7.02 -1.85 -5.32
N SER A 18 -5.80 -2.35 -5.57
CA SER A 18 -5.51 -3.80 -5.60
C SER A 18 -4.45 -4.20 -4.56
N PRO A 19 -4.75 -5.11 -3.60
CA PRO A 19 -3.78 -5.55 -2.61
C PRO A 19 -2.64 -6.38 -3.23
N LYS A 20 -2.84 -6.98 -4.41
CA LYS A 20 -1.79 -7.72 -5.14
C LYS A 20 -0.60 -6.82 -5.52
N LEU A 21 -0.84 -5.52 -5.72
CA LEU A 21 0.19 -4.53 -6.08
C LEU A 21 0.72 -3.75 -4.87
N ALA A 22 0.23 -4.03 -3.65
CA ALA A 22 0.59 -3.29 -2.44
C ALA A 22 2.12 -3.27 -2.19
N GLN A 23 2.80 -4.40 -2.40
CA GLN A 23 4.26 -4.50 -2.24
C GLN A 23 5.02 -3.68 -3.29
N ARG A 24 4.62 -3.75 -4.58
CA ARG A 24 5.22 -2.92 -5.65
C ARG A 24 5.04 -1.44 -5.36
N ARG A 25 3.84 -1.00 -4.95
CA ARG A 25 3.56 0.40 -4.59
C ARG A 25 4.42 0.89 -3.42
N ILE A 26 4.56 0.10 -2.37
CA ILE A 26 5.47 0.40 -1.24
C ILE A 26 6.92 0.48 -1.71
N ALA A 27 7.36 -0.45 -2.58
CA ALA A 27 8.71 -0.45 -3.12
C ALA A 27 8.99 0.78 -4.00
N MET A 28 8.04 1.21 -4.84
CA MET A 28 8.19 2.41 -5.67
C MET A 28 8.23 3.69 -4.82
N ALA A 29 7.37 3.83 -3.81
CA ALA A 29 7.44 4.97 -2.89
C ALA A 29 8.76 5.00 -2.10
N LYS A 30 9.25 3.85 -1.62
CA LYS A 30 10.57 3.78 -0.98
C LYS A 30 11.69 4.13 -1.97
N TYR A 31 11.65 3.59 -3.19
CA TYR A 31 12.65 3.87 -4.22
C TYR A 31 12.70 5.36 -4.57
N LEU A 32 11.55 6.03 -4.72
CA LEU A 32 11.48 7.48 -4.89
C LEU A 32 12.12 8.25 -3.71
N GLY A 33 11.89 7.80 -2.48
CA GLY A 33 12.55 8.36 -1.29
C GLY A 33 14.08 8.24 -1.36
N GLU A 34 14.60 7.08 -1.80
CA GLU A 34 16.04 6.91 -2.00
C GLU A 34 16.57 7.77 -3.17
N LEU A 35 15.83 7.91 -4.28
CA LEU A 35 16.23 8.80 -5.39
C LEU A 35 16.44 10.24 -4.91
N TYR A 36 15.63 10.74 -3.96
CA TYR A 36 15.86 12.02 -3.30
C TYR A 36 17.11 12.01 -2.40
N ASN A 37 17.31 10.96 -1.60
CA ASN A 37 18.49 10.82 -0.72
C ASN A 37 19.81 10.85 -1.53
N TYR A 38 19.81 10.26 -2.73
CA TYR A 38 20.92 10.28 -3.69
C TYR A 38 20.94 11.52 -4.61
N LYS A 39 20.08 12.53 -4.36
CA LYS A 39 19.98 13.81 -5.10
C LYS A 39 19.66 13.69 -6.59
N LEU A 40 18.98 12.61 -6.99
CA LEU A 40 18.49 12.41 -8.36
C LEU A 40 17.11 13.07 -8.59
N VAL A 41 16.43 13.48 -7.52
CA VAL A 41 15.10 14.09 -7.51
C VAL A 41 15.10 15.26 -6.53
N GLU A 42 14.37 16.34 -6.83
CA GLU A 42 14.28 17.50 -5.95
C GLU A 42 13.24 17.36 -4.84
N SER A 43 13.39 18.17 -3.79
CA SER A 43 12.42 18.19 -2.67
C SER A 43 11.00 18.58 -3.12
N THR A 44 10.87 19.34 -4.21
CA THR A 44 9.58 19.74 -4.77
C THR A 44 8.80 18.54 -5.31
N ASN A 45 9.45 17.62 -6.05
CA ASN A 45 8.78 16.43 -6.57
C ASN A 45 8.32 15.49 -5.46
N ILE A 46 9.13 15.33 -4.40
CA ILE A 46 8.77 14.53 -3.22
C ILE A 46 7.54 15.12 -2.51
N LEU A 47 7.53 16.45 -2.29
CA LEU A 47 6.39 17.14 -1.69
C LEU A 47 5.14 17.03 -2.57
N ASN A 48 5.25 17.23 -3.89
CA ASN A 48 4.14 17.08 -4.83
C ASN A 48 3.57 15.65 -4.78
N THR A 49 4.44 14.64 -4.72
CA THR A 49 4.03 13.22 -4.59
C THR A 49 3.33 12.96 -3.26
N LEU A 50 3.90 13.46 -2.15
CA LEU A 50 3.30 13.37 -0.81
C LEU A 50 1.90 14.01 -0.77
N TYR A 51 1.73 15.18 -1.37
CA TYR A 51 0.42 15.81 -1.55
C TYR A 51 -0.51 14.95 -2.40
N SER A 52 -0.08 14.46 -3.57
CA SER A 52 -0.90 13.59 -4.44
C SER A 52 -1.38 12.33 -3.70
N ILE A 53 -0.55 11.71 -2.86
CA ILE A 53 -0.95 10.54 -2.06
C ILE A 53 -2.18 10.85 -1.16
N ILE A 54 -2.24 12.05 -0.58
CA ILE A 54 -3.27 12.43 0.41
C ILE A 54 -4.43 13.26 -0.17
N SER A 55 -4.33 13.76 -1.41
CA SER A 55 -5.36 14.62 -2.03
C SER A 55 -5.96 14.08 -3.33
N LEU A 56 -5.23 13.25 -4.09
CA LEU A 56 -5.70 12.79 -5.42
C LEU A 56 -6.97 11.97 -5.28
N GLY A 57 -8.09 12.52 -5.75
CA GLY A 57 -9.40 11.88 -5.62
C GLY A 57 -9.84 11.69 -4.16
N VAL A 58 -9.56 12.62 -3.25
CA VAL A 58 -10.12 12.60 -1.89
C VAL A 58 -11.25 13.61 -1.77
N SER A 59 -12.48 13.12 -1.61
CA SER A 59 -13.67 13.96 -1.44
C SER A 59 -13.82 14.40 0.02
N THR A 60 -13.77 15.71 0.28
CA THR A 60 -13.94 16.27 1.64
C THR A 60 -15.40 16.47 2.05
N GLU A 61 -16.35 16.20 1.14
CA GLU A 61 -17.78 16.34 1.36
C GLU A 61 -18.35 15.18 2.21
N GLU A 62 -19.25 15.50 3.13
CA GLU A 62 -19.84 14.50 4.02
C GLU A 62 -20.85 13.63 3.26
N GLY A 63 -20.63 12.30 3.32
CA GLY A 63 -21.48 11.31 2.64
C GLY A 63 -21.02 10.92 1.23
N VAL A 64 -20.08 11.66 0.61
CA VAL A 64 -19.53 11.32 -0.71
C VAL A 64 -18.36 10.34 -0.56
N ILE A 65 -18.58 9.08 -0.93
CA ILE A 65 -17.52 8.06 -0.95
C ILE A 65 -16.67 8.23 -2.22
N SER A 66 -15.38 8.48 -2.05
CA SER A 66 -14.44 8.45 -3.18
C SER A 66 -14.15 7.01 -3.62
N PRO A 67 -14.17 6.69 -4.93
CA PRO A 67 -13.72 5.41 -5.44
C PRO A 67 -12.20 5.21 -5.34
N LEU A 68 -11.41 6.29 -5.34
CA LEU A 68 -9.93 6.24 -5.29
C LEU A 68 -9.37 6.27 -3.86
N ASP A 69 -10.17 6.68 -2.88
CA ASP A 69 -9.84 6.54 -1.46
C ASP A 69 -11.03 6.06 -0.61
N PRO A 70 -11.44 4.78 -0.74
CA PRO A 70 -12.49 4.20 0.08
C PRO A 70 -12.26 4.41 1.58
N PRO A 71 -13.29 4.69 2.39
CA PRO A 71 -13.13 5.10 3.79
C PRO A 71 -12.46 4.03 4.69
N ASP A 72 -12.62 2.75 4.37
CA ASP A 72 -11.95 1.60 5.00
C ASP A 72 -10.47 1.45 4.58
N SER A 73 -10.10 1.96 3.41
CA SER A 73 -8.73 1.93 2.89
C SER A 73 -7.82 2.90 3.65
N LEU A 74 -6.88 2.36 4.43
CA LEU A 74 -5.81 3.11 5.11
C LEU A 74 -4.46 3.04 4.38
N PHE A 75 -4.43 2.52 3.14
CA PHE A 75 -3.17 2.27 2.42
C PHE A 75 -2.40 3.56 2.08
N ARG A 76 -3.10 4.67 1.80
CA ARG A 76 -2.48 5.98 1.53
C ARG A 76 -1.72 6.54 2.74
N LEU A 77 -2.23 6.35 3.96
CA LEU A 77 -1.49 6.68 5.20
C LEU A 77 -0.17 5.91 5.26
N LYS A 78 -0.21 4.59 5.00
CA LYS A 78 1.00 3.75 4.95
C LYS A 78 1.98 4.21 3.87
N LEU A 79 1.50 4.56 2.68
CA LEU A 79 2.34 5.01 1.56
C LEU A 79 3.03 6.34 1.87
N ALA A 80 2.31 7.28 2.48
CA ALA A 80 2.86 8.56 2.95
C ALA A 80 3.90 8.35 4.07
N CYS A 81 3.61 7.50 5.06
CA CYS A 81 4.60 7.16 6.11
C CYS A 81 5.87 6.53 5.51
N VAL A 82 5.75 5.57 4.60
CA VAL A 82 6.92 4.91 3.96
C VAL A 82 7.82 5.93 3.24
N LEU A 83 7.22 6.87 2.48
CA LEU A 83 7.99 7.91 1.80
C LEU A 83 8.64 8.86 2.82
N LEU A 84 7.88 9.35 3.81
CA LEU A 84 8.36 10.21 4.89
C LEU A 84 9.48 9.58 5.73
N ASP A 85 9.39 8.31 6.10
CA ASP A 85 10.43 7.61 6.87
C ASP A 85 11.71 7.42 6.05
N THR A 86 11.59 7.32 4.71
CA THR A 86 12.74 7.15 3.81
C THR A 86 13.48 8.45 3.53
N CYS A 87 12.77 9.55 3.24
CA CYS A 87 13.39 10.83 2.82
C CYS A 87 13.18 12.01 3.77
N GLY A 88 12.22 11.95 4.70
CA GLY A 88 11.80 13.07 5.55
C GLY A 88 12.91 13.70 6.41
N PRO A 89 13.80 12.93 7.06
CA PRO A 89 14.93 13.49 7.80
C PRO A 89 15.95 14.26 6.93
N TYR A 90 16.00 13.99 5.62
CA TYR A 90 16.96 14.56 4.68
C TYR A 90 16.53 15.93 4.10
N PHE A 91 15.32 16.40 4.44
CA PHE A 91 14.89 17.78 4.18
C PHE A 91 15.74 18.75 5.01
N THR A 92 16.86 19.22 4.44
CA THR A 92 17.89 20.00 5.13
C THR A 92 17.75 21.51 4.97
N SER A 93 17.35 21.99 3.78
CA SER A 93 17.14 23.41 3.48
C SER A 93 16.02 24.03 4.31
N SER A 94 16.14 25.31 4.68
CA SER A 94 15.10 26.05 5.42
C SER A 94 13.77 26.09 4.66
N THR A 95 13.80 26.33 3.36
CA THR A 95 12.62 26.40 2.50
C THR A 95 11.95 25.04 2.36
N SER A 96 12.73 23.96 2.13
CA SER A 96 12.15 22.62 2.01
C SER A 96 11.62 22.09 3.36
N LYS A 97 12.30 22.41 4.47
CA LYS A 97 11.81 22.19 5.84
C LYS A 97 10.46 22.87 6.09
N GLN A 98 10.33 24.14 5.69
CA GLN A 98 9.08 24.88 5.86
C GLN A 98 7.95 24.30 5.01
N LYS A 99 8.20 23.96 3.74
CA LYS A 99 7.21 23.30 2.87
C LYS A 99 6.81 21.91 3.42
N LEU A 100 7.75 21.16 4.01
CA LEU A 100 7.45 19.92 4.72
C LEU A 100 6.57 20.16 5.95
N ASP A 101 6.89 21.16 6.79
CA ASP A 101 6.06 21.51 7.96
C ASP A 101 4.61 21.88 7.56
N TYR A 102 4.42 22.50 6.38
CA TYR A 102 3.10 22.73 5.79
C TYR A 102 2.43 21.42 5.38
N PHE A 103 3.12 20.53 4.67
CA PHE A 103 2.59 19.20 4.30
C PHE A 103 2.15 18.40 5.53
N LEU A 104 2.93 18.44 6.63
CA LEU A 104 2.58 17.71 7.86
C LEU A 104 1.26 18.21 8.48
N ILE A 105 0.86 19.47 8.29
CA ILE A 105 -0.47 19.94 8.73
C ILE A 105 -1.59 19.26 7.92
N PHE A 106 -1.45 19.20 6.59
CA PHE A 106 -2.39 18.50 5.71
C PHE A 106 -2.42 16.99 5.96
N PHE A 107 -1.26 16.37 6.22
CA PHE A 107 -1.18 14.94 6.52
C PHE A 107 -1.89 14.58 7.85
N GLN A 108 -1.73 15.42 8.89
CA GLN A 108 -2.46 15.23 10.14
C GLN A 108 -3.98 15.39 9.95
N HIS A 109 -4.43 16.33 9.12
CA HIS A 109 -5.85 16.45 8.76
C HIS A 109 -6.35 15.20 8.02
N TYR A 110 -5.61 14.69 7.03
CA TYR A 110 -5.98 13.49 6.29
C TYR A 110 -6.09 12.26 7.21
N TYR A 111 -5.14 12.08 8.14
CA TYR A 111 -5.22 11.07 9.19
C TYR A 111 -6.49 11.20 10.03
N TRP A 112 -6.82 12.40 10.51
CA TRP A 112 -8.04 12.61 11.31
C TRP A 112 -9.32 12.43 10.48
N TYR A 113 -9.32 12.79 9.20
CA TYR A 113 -10.44 12.57 8.29
C TYR A 113 -10.74 11.07 8.13
N LYS A 114 -9.71 10.23 7.96
CA LYS A 114 -9.88 8.76 7.94
C LYS A 114 -10.27 8.22 9.32
N LYS A 115 -9.62 8.65 10.41
CA LYS A 115 -9.87 8.13 11.77
C LYS A 115 -11.27 8.50 12.31
N SER A 116 -11.76 9.70 12.04
CA SER A 116 -13.10 10.16 12.44
C SER A 116 -14.22 9.63 11.55
N ASN A 117 -13.94 8.75 10.58
CA ASN A 117 -14.97 8.19 9.71
C ASN A 117 -15.94 7.26 10.50
N PRO A 118 -17.27 7.32 10.24
CA PRO A 118 -18.25 6.46 10.90
C PRO A 118 -18.01 4.94 10.81
N ILE A 119 -17.22 4.46 9.83
CA ILE A 119 -16.83 3.04 9.75
C ILE A 119 -16.01 2.60 10.97
N PHE A 120 -15.15 3.48 11.51
CA PHE A 120 -14.34 3.20 12.69
C PHE A 120 -15.06 3.58 14.01
N SER A 121 -16.30 4.08 13.94
CA SER A 121 -17.05 4.65 15.06
C SER A 121 -18.48 4.06 15.15
N ARG A 122 -18.63 2.88 15.78
CA ARG A 122 -19.93 2.26 16.09
C ARG A 122 -19.84 1.37 17.32
N VAL A 123 -20.89 1.09 18.10
CA VAL A 123 -22.20 1.75 18.39
C VAL A 123 -22.65 1.28 19.78
N GLN A 124 -22.29 0.05 20.16
CA GLN A 124 -22.51 -0.55 21.47
C GLN A 124 -21.17 -1.13 21.97
N ASP A 125 -20.67 -0.58 23.08
CA ASP A 125 -19.73 -1.17 24.04
C ASP A 125 -18.27 -1.49 23.63
N THR A 126 -17.83 -1.19 22.41
CA THR A 126 -16.39 -1.18 22.04
C THR A 126 -15.92 0.20 21.57
N HIS A 127 -14.85 0.71 22.20
CA HIS A 127 -14.23 1.99 21.86
C HIS A 127 -13.12 1.82 20.81
N ASP A 128 -13.13 2.69 19.79
CA ASP A 128 -12.14 2.84 18.70
C ASP A 128 -11.84 1.56 17.88
N LEU A 129 -12.47 1.43 16.70
CA LEU A 129 -12.17 0.36 15.74
C LEU A 129 -10.99 0.69 14.80
N PHE A 130 -10.35 1.86 14.94
CA PHE A 130 -9.23 2.25 14.09
C PHE A 130 -8.02 1.32 14.33
N PRO A 131 -7.40 0.74 13.28
CA PRO A 131 -6.29 -0.19 13.45
C PRO A 131 -5.09 0.42 14.21
N ILE A 132 -4.83 -0.08 15.41
CA ILE A 132 -3.76 0.41 16.31
C ILE A 132 -2.37 0.46 15.66
N LEU A 133 -2.06 -0.47 14.75
CA LEU A 133 -0.80 -0.48 14.02
C LEU A 133 -0.65 0.73 13.06
N VAL A 134 -1.76 1.25 12.52
CA VAL A 134 -1.75 2.45 11.68
C VAL A 134 -1.59 3.70 12.55
N ASP A 135 -2.21 3.74 13.74
CA ASP A 135 -2.05 4.82 14.72
C ASP A 135 -0.58 4.93 15.19
N HIS A 136 0.05 3.80 15.55
CA HIS A 136 1.47 3.75 15.92
C HIS A 136 2.40 4.16 14.76
N MET A 137 2.27 3.54 13.58
CA MET A 137 3.06 3.86 12.39
C MET A 137 3.02 5.36 12.04
N TYR A 138 1.85 5.98 12.15
CA TYR A 138 1.68 7.41 11.91
C TYR A 138 2.38 8.28 12.97
N ARG A 139 2.26 7.93 14.26
CA ARG A 139 2.95 8.66 15.35
C ARG A 139 4.45 8.55 15.27
N ASP A 140 4.96 7.34 15.05
CA ASP A 140 6.39 7.06 14.99
C ASP A 140 7.02 7.78 13.80
N CYS A 141 6.39 7.75 12.63
CA CYS A 141 6.84 8.49 11.45
C CYS A 141 6.90 10.01 11.71
N LEU A 142 5.86 10.60 12.30
CA LEU A 142 5.85 12.03 12.64
C LEU A 142 6.90 12.39 13.70
N ALA A 143 7.14 11.53 14.69
CA ALA A 143 8.18 11.69 15.69
C ALA A 143 9.59 11.61 15.06
N ASN A 144 9.81 10.68 14.12
CA ASN A 144 11.07 10.53 13.39
C ASN A 144 11.38 11.76 12.53
N VAL A 145 10.40 12.22 11.74
CA VAL A 145 10.58 13.33 10.80
C VAL A 145 10.65 14.68 11.53
N ARG A 146 9.82 14.91 12.56
CA ARG A 146 9.85 16.14 13.38
C ARG A 146 9.55 15.85 14.86
N PRO A 147 10.58 15.55 15.69
CA PRO A 147 10.42 15.27 17.13
C PRO A 147 9.76 16.38 17.96
N LYS A 148 9.72 17.62 17.45
CA LYS A 148 9.12 18.79 18.12
C LYS A 148 7.71 19.13 17.62
N LEU A 149 7.16 18.35 16.69
CA LEU A 149 5.82 18.57 16.14
C LEU A 149 4.76 18.29 17.20
N LYS A 150 3.75 19.16 17.27
CA LYS A 150 2.57 18.94 18.13
C LYS A 150 1.50 18.23 17.30
N LEU A 151 1.14 17.03 17.71
CA LEU A 151 0.05 16.26 17.09
C LEU A 151 -1.32 16.87 17.44
N PHE A 152 -2.19 17.00 16.44
CA PHE A 152 -3.59 17.40 16.64
C PHE A 152 -4.38 16.29 17.35
N LYS A 153 -5.36 16.69 18.17
CA LYS A 153 -6.18 15.79 19.00
C LYS A 153 -7.56 15.47 18.42
N ASN A 154 -8.00 16.20 17.41
CA ASN A 154 -9.28 16.03 16.74
C ASN A 154 -9.23 16.60 15.31
N LEU A 155 -10.25 16.29 14.51
CA LEU A 155 -10.38 16.75 13.13
C LEU A 155 -10.54 18.29 13.04
N GLU A 156 -11.28 18.89 13.97
CA GLU A 156 -11.53 20.33 14.01
C GLU A 156 -10.25 21.16 14.15
N GLN A 157 -9.35 20.78 15.08
CA GLN A 157 -8.05 21.43 15.25
C GLN A 157 -7.19 21.32 13.98
N ALA A 158 -7.29 20.19 13.26
CA ALA A 158 -6.58 20.02 12.00
C ALA A 158 -7.16 20.90 10.88
N LYS A 159 -8.49 21.04 10.79
CA LYS A 159 -9.18 21.98 9.88
C LYS A 159 -8.79 23.43 10.19
N GLU A 160 -8.83 23.83 11.47
CA GLU A 160 -8.44 25.17 11.92
C GLU A 160 -6.97 25.49 11.60
N ALA A 161 -6.07 24.51 11.74
CA ALA A 161 -4.66 24.66 11.39
C ALA A 161 -4.42 24.79 9.88
N ILE A 162 -5.19 24.10 9.03
CA ILE A 162 -5.18 24.31 7.57
C ILE A 162 -5.67 25.71 7.23
N GLU A 163 -6.76 26.18 7.84
CA GLU A 163 -7.29 27.49 7.53
C GLU A 163 -6.31 28.59 7.93
N LYS A 164 -5.76 28.54 9.16
CA LYS A 164 -4.64 29.41 9.60
C LYS A 164 -3.44 29.41 8.66
N LEU A 165 -3.14 28.26 8.04
CA LEU A 165 -2.06 28.16 7.06
C LEU A 165 -2.43 28.83 5.72
N ARG A 166 -3.68 28.70 5.26
CA ARG A 166 -4.21 29.37 4.06
C ARG A 166 -4.16 30.88 4.20
N GLU A 167 -4.65 31.46 5.31
CA GLU A 167 -4.60 32.91 5.52
C GLU A 167 -3.17 33.46 5.53
N LYS A 168 -2.23 32.69 6.07
CA LYS A 168 -0.81 33.07 6.12
C LYS A 168 -0.15 33.07 4.74
N LEU A 169 -0.49 32.09 3.88
CA LEU A 169 0.14 31.93 2.56
C LEU A 169 -0.57 32.73 1.47
N TYR A 170 -1.88 32.87 1.56
CA TYR A 170 -2.73 33.52 0.56
C TYR A 170 -3.75 34.46 1.22
N PRO A 171 -3.32 35.56 1.85
CA PRO A 171 -4.23 36.54 2.45
C PRO A 171 -5.23 37.10 1.42
N GLN A 172 -4.81 37.25 0.16
CA GLN A 172 -5.64 37.71 -0.95
C GLN A 172 -6.78 36.74 -1.32
N LEU A 173 -6.61 35.42 -1.12
CA LEU A 173 -7.69 34.46 -1.37
C LEU A 173 -8.86 34.62 -0.39
N LYS A 174 -8.60 35.07 0.85
CA LYS A 174 -9.66 35.44 1.80
C LYS A 174 -10.45 36.65 1.31
N GLU A 175 -9.77 37.66 0.79
CA GLU A 175 -10.42 38.87 0.27
C GLU A 175 -11.31 38.54 -0.93
N LEU A 176 -10.83 37.67 -1.85
CA LEU A 176 -11.61 37.20 -2.99
C LEU A 176 -12.81 36.33 -2.57
N THR A 177 -12.64 35.45 -1.57
CA THR A 177 -13.72 34.59 -1.05
C THR A 177 -14.78 35.42 -0.32
N ALA A 178 -14.37 36.45 0.43
CA ALA A 178 -15.29 37.38 1.08
C ALA A 178 -16.09 38.23 0.05
N GLN A 179 -15.47 38.60 -1.07
CA GLN A 179 -16.16 39.26 -2.19
C GLN A 179 -17.16 38.33 -2.89
N GLN A 180 -16.80 37.06 -3.12
CA GLN A 180 -17.73 36.06 -3.69
C GLN A 180 -18.93 35.77 -2.78
N GLN A 181 -18.73 35.70 -1.46
CA GLN A 181 -19.83 35.55 -0.50
C GLN A 181 -20.76 36.78 -0.46
N GLN A 182 -20.27 37.99 -0.73
CA GLN A 182 -21.10 39.18 -0.88
C GLN A 182 -21.87 39.23 -2.22
N GLN A 183 -21.45 38.47 -3.24
CA GLN A 183 -22.15 38.37 -4.53
C GLN A 183 -23.17 37.22 -4.58
N GLN A 184 -23.06 36.21 -3.70
CA GLN A 184 -24.02 35.09 -3.65
C GLN A 184 -25.40 35.47 -3.08
N ASP A 185 -25.52 36.57 -2.33
CA ASP A 185 -26.82 37.10 -1.86
C ASP A 185 -27.53 38.00 -2.90
N ALA A 186 -26.97 38.19 -4.11
CA ALA A 186 -27.44 39.20 -5.07
C ALA A 186 -28.01 38.67 -6.40
N ASP A 187 -27.49 37.58 -6.98
CA ASP A 187 -27.85 37.17 -8.35
C ASP A 187 -28.15 35.66 -8.52
N GLU A 188 -29.41 35.28 -8.27
CA GLU A 188 -29.99 34.01 -8.74
C GLU A 188 -30.34 34.09 -10.25
N ALA A 189 -29.37 34.43 -11.11
CA ALA A 189 -29.58 34.54 -12.56
C ALA A 189 -28.32 34.29 -13.41
N ASN A 190 -28.25 33.09 -14.00
CA ASN A 190 -27.46 32.69 -15.18
C ASN A 190 -26.51 33.74 -15.81
N ASN A 191 -25.22 33.70 -15.45
CA ASN A 191 -24.15 33.88 -16.44
C ASN A 191 -22.80 33.29 -15.98
N LEU A 192 -22.40 32.13 -16.52
CA LEU A 192 -21.05 31.61 -16.33
C LEU A 192 -20.07 32.40 -17.22
N GLN A 193 -19.33 33.34 -16.64
CA GLN A 193 -18.20 34.00 -17.31
C GLN A 193 -16.98 33.05 -17.35
N PRO A 194 -16.22 32.99 -18.46
CA PRO A 194 -14.96 32.27 -18.50
C PRO A 194 -13.93 32.90 -17.55
N ILE A 195 -13.23 32.07 -16.78
CA ILE A 195 -12.08 32.50 -15.98
C ILE A 195 -10.93 32.82 -16.95
N PRO A 196 -10.31 34.02 -16.89
CA PRO A 196 -9.08 34.29 -17.64
C PRO A 196 -7.94 33.41 -17.09
N GLU A 197 -7.28 32.66 -17.97
CA GLU A 197 -6.05 31.95 -17.65
C GLU A 197 -4.90 32.97 -17.54
N ASP A 198 -4.71 33.55 -16.35
CA ASP A 198 -3.60 34.47 -16.11
C ASP A 198 -2.31 33.68 -15.82
N SER A 199 -1.46 33.59 -16.84
CA SER A 199 -0.24 32.80 -16.84
C SER A 199 0.95 33.57 -16.23
N GLU A 200 0.90 33.84 -14.92
CA GLU A 200 2.03 34.43 -14.18
C GLU A 200 2.86 33.35 -13.46
N PHE A 201 3.77 32.72 -14.21
CA PHE A 201 4.89 31.96 -13.66
C PHE A 201 6.19 32.77 -13.82
N ASP A 202 6.34 33.81 -13.00
CA ASP A 202 7.57 34.60 -12.91
C ASP A 202 8.62 33.83 -12.07
N ASP A 203 9.37 32.95 -12.72
CA ASP A 203 10.58 32.33 -12.14
C ASP A 203 11.84 33.11 -12.57
N GLY A 204 11.90 34.35 -12.11
CA GLY A 204 13.02 35.26 -12.38
C GLY A 204 14.27 34.91 -11.56
N ALA A 205 15.09 33.96 -12.05
CA ALA A 205 16.54 34.14 -12.28
C ALA A 205 17.34 32.83 -12.46
N SER A 206 17.61 32.46 -13.72
CA SER A 206 18.86 31.77 -14.07
C SER A 206 19.32 32.20 -15.46
N ASP A 207 20.34 33.06 -15.48
CA ASP A 207 21.07 33.45 -16.68
C ASP A 207 22.18 32.41 -16.94
N ASP A 208 22.00 31.58 -17.96
CA ASP A 208 23.12 31.07 -18.75
C ASP A 208 22.65 30.86 -20.20
N SER A 209 23.47 31.33 -21.14
CA SER A 209 23.14 31.43 -22.56
C SER A 209 24.28 30.89 -23.40
N SER A 210 24.11 29.70 -23.96
CA SER A 210 24.85 29.30 -25.16
C SER A 210 24.06 28.36 -26.08
N SER A 211 23.85 28.89 -27.28
CA SER A 211 23.48 28.28 -28.57
C SER A 211 24.20 26.96 -28.91
N GLU A 212 23.80 26.10 -29.86
CA GLU A 212 23.12 26.33 -31.17
C GLU A 212 22.26 25.12 -31.62
N MET A 213 21.60 25.27 -32.78
CA MET A 213 20.80 24.22 -33.43
C MET A 213 21.65 23.09 -34.06
N ASP A 214 21.10 21.87 -34.11
CA ASP A 214 21.06 21.14 -35.39
C ASP A 214 19.71 20.43 -35.55
N ARG A 215 19.15 20.50 -36.76
CA ARG A 215 17.90 19.84 -37.16
C ARG A 215 18.24 18.85 -38.27
N ARG A 216 17.99 17.55 -38.09
CA ARG A 216 17.81 16.63 -39.22
C ARG A 216 16.63 15.66 -39.05
N PRO A 217 15.95 15.28 -40.15
CA PRO A 217 14.64 14.62 -40.09
C PRO A 217 14.68 13.12 -40.47
N ARG A 218 13.59 12.44 -40.09
CA ARG A 218 12.92 11.29 -40.77
C ARG A 218 13.76 10.03 -41.03
N ASP A 219 13.31 8.91 -40.48
CA ASP A 219 12.84 7.84 -41.37
C ASP A 219 11.56 7.17 -40.82
N GLU A 220 10.73 6.67 -41.73
CA GLU A 220 9.46 5.98 -41.44
C GLU A 220 9.58 4.52 -41.85
N CYS A 221 9.08 3.59 -41.03
CA CYS A 221 8.75 2.24 -41.46
C CYS A 221 7.41 1.85 -40.83
N GLN A 222 6.41 1.63 -41.68
CA GLN A 222 5.09 1.13 -41.30
C GLN A 222 5.07 -0.39 -41.21
N ASP A 223 4.21 -0.86 -40.30
CA ASP A 223 3.28 -1.99 -40.39
C ASP A 223 3.75 -3.34 -40.95
N ASP A 224 3.53 -4.39 -40.15
CA ASP A 224 2.68 -5.51 -40.57
C ASP A 224 1.92 -6.06 -39.33
N GLU A 225 0.67 -6.48 -39.52
CA GLU A 225 -0.28 -6.83 -38.44
C GLU A 225 -0.41 -8.36 -38.18
N GLU A 226 -1.20 -8.65 -37.14
CA GLU A 226 -2.10 -9.81 -36.97
C GLU A 226 -1.65 -11.09 -36.21
N ALA A 227 -2.72 -11.79 -35.75
CA ALA A 227 -2.81 -13.10 -35.10
C ALA A 227 -2.67 -13.17 -33.56
N ALA A 228 -3.84 -13.12 -32.90
CA ALA A 228 -4.00 -13.46 -31.48
C ALA A 228 -4.00 -14.97 -31.22
N ASN A 229 -3.51 -15.42 -30.04
CA ASN A 229 -4.41 -15.89 -28.98
C ASN A 229 -3.74 -16.29 -27.64
N GLN A 230 -4.46 -15.90 -26.59
CA GLN A 230 -4.62 -16.48 -25.25
C GLN A 230 -3.70 -17.61 -24.71
N ALA A 231 -3.30 -17.36 -23.46
CA ALA A 231 -3.39 -18.28 -22.30
C ALA A 231 -2.20 -19.18 -21.93
N ASN A 232 -1.55 -18.72 -20.84
CA ASN A 232 -1.32 -19.46 -19.59
C ASN A 232 0.07 -20.06 -19.31
N THR A 233 0.45 -19.94 -18.04
CA THR A 233 1.44 -20.71 -17.28
C THR A 233 2.89 -20.84 -17.81
N THR A 234 3.79 -20.03 -17.23
CA THR A 234 5.17 -20.44 -16.97
C THR A 234 5.49 -20.28 -15.48
N ASP A 235 5.07 -21.32 -14.74
CA ASP A 235 5.75 -21.72 -13.50
C ASP A 235 7.21 -22.08 -13.82
N TRP A 236 8.13 -21.88 -12.86
CA TRP A 236 9.58 -21.98 -13.07
C TRP A 236 10.15 -23.29 -12.52
N THR A 237 10.13 -24.37 -13.30
CA THR A 237 10.92 -25.59 -13.01
C THR A 237 11.26 -26.41 -14.27
N GLU A 238 12.49 -26.93 -14.30
CA GLU A 238 12.99 -28.13 -15.01
C GLU A 238 12.73 -28.24 -16.54
N ASN A 239 13.73 -27.97 -17.40
CA ASN A 239 14.77 -28.93 -17.84
C ASN A 239 14.24 -30.14 -18.65
N GLU A 240 14.31 -30.05 -19.99
CA GLU A 240 14.78 -31.13 -20.89
C GLU A 240 15.03 -30.58 -22.32
N GLY A 241 16.08 -31.07 -22.98
CA GLY A 241 16.33 -31.05 -24.44
C GLY A 241 16.16 -29.78 -25.29
N MET A 242 17.24 -29.01 -25.50
CA MET A 242 17.35 -28.11 -26.66
C MET A 242 17.87 -28.85 -27.91
N PRO A 243 17.40 -28.53 -29.14
CA PRO A 243 17.97 -29.06 -30.38
C PRO A 243 19.32 -28.43 -30.72
N GLU A 244 20.14 -29.18 -31.46
CA GLU A 244 21.44 -28.74 -31.98
C GLU A 244 21.26 -27.77 -33.16
N ASP A 245 21.88 -26.59 -33.09
CA ASP A 245 22.17 -25.75 -34.26
C ASP A 245 23.53 -25.04 -34.06
N ASP A 246 24.44 -25.23 -35.02
CA ASP A 246 25.85 -24.83 -34.95
C ASP A 246 26.06 -23.31 -35.15
N VAL A 247 26.26 -22.56 -34.06
CA VAL A 247 27.03 -21.29 -34.08
C VAL A 247 27.88 -21.19 -32.82
N VAL A 248 29.19 -20.95 -32.97
CA VAL A 248 30.14 -20.83 -31.85
C VAL A 248 30.53 -19.36 -31.59
N PRO A 249 30.07 -18.73 -30.48
CA PRO A 249 30.67 -17.52 -29.95
C PRO A 249 31.79 -17.89 -28.98
N ASN A 250 32.96 -17.25 -29.14
CA ASN A 250 34.20 -17.57 -28.42
C ASN A 250 34.09 -17.36 -26.89
N ILE A 251 33.94 -18.44 -26.11
CA ILE A 251 33.87 -18.40 -24.64
C ILE A 251 35.28 -18.25 -24.05
N PRO A 252 35.53 -17.32 -23.10
CA PRO A 252 36.81 -17.25 -22.39
C PRO A 252 37.11 -18.55 -21.65
N LYS A 253 38.34 -19.07 -21.79
CA LYS A 253 38.76 -20.31 -21.12
C LYS A 253 38.54 -20.22 -19.62
N ILE A 254 37.78 -21.18 -19.08
CA ILE A 254 37.62 -21.39 -17.64
C ILE A 254 39.01 -21.59 -17.02
N SER A 255 39.34 -20.81 -16.00
CA SER A 255 40.58 -20.98 -15.24
C SER A 255 40.59 -22.37 -14.61
N GLU A 256 41.73 -23.06 -14.69
CA GLU A 256 41.95 -24.27 -13.91
C GLU A 256 41.82 -23.92 -12.41
N LYS A 257 41.07 -24.73 -11.65
CA LYS A 257 40.89 -24.55 -10.21
C LYS A 257 42.27 -24.54 -9.54
N THR A 258 42.58 -23.46 -8.84
CA THR A 258 43.82 -23.36 -8.09
C THR A 258 43.78 -24.27 -6.86
N LYS A 259 44.93 -24.48 -6.22
CA LYS A 259 44.98 -25.26 -4.97
C LYS A 259 44.16 -24.60 -3.86
N GLU A 260 44.12 -23.27 -3.84
CA GLU A 260 43.35 -22.49 -2.86
C GLU A 260 41.83 -22.68 -3.08
N ASP A 261 41.36 -22.77 -4.32
CA ASP A 261 39.96 -23.08 -4.63
C ASP A 261 39.54 -24.47 -4.13
N LEU A 262 40.41 -25.48 -4.30
CA LEU A 262 40.18 -26.84 -3.82
C LEU A 262 40.20 -26.94 -2.29
N GLU A 263 41.11 -26.22 -1.63
CA GLU A 263 41.14 -26.13 -0.16
C GLU A 263 39.92 -25.38 0.39
N PHE A 264 39.46 -24.33 -0.29
CA PHE A 264 38.22 -23.62 0.05
C PHE A 264 36.98 -24.51 -0.08
N GLU A 265 36.83 -25.24 -1.19
CA GLU A 265 35.72 -26.19 -1.38
C GLU A 265 35.71 -27.28 -0.30
N GLN A 266 36.87 -27.83 0.06
CA GLN A 266 36.99 -28.83 1.14
C GLN A 266 36.66 -28.25 2.52
N MET A 267 37.09 -27.03 2.83
CA MET A 267 36.74 -26.38 4.11
C MET A 267 35.25 -26.01 4.18
N PHE A 268 34.66 -25.57 3.07
CA PHE A 268 33.23 -25.27 2.97
C PHE A 268 32.38 -26.54 3.17
N GLU A 269 32.70 -27.64 2.47
CA GLU A 269 32.00 -28.90 2.63
C GLU A 269 32.13 -29.44 4.07
N LYS A 270 33.33 -29.38 4.65
CA LYS A 270 33.55 -29.75 6.05
C LYS A 270 32.71 -28.92 7.02
N MET A 271 32.66 -27.60 6.86
CA MET A 271 31.86 -26.72 7.72
C MET A 271 30.35 -27.03 7.60
N ALA A 272 29.87 -27.32 6.39
CA ALA A 272 28.48 -27.72 6.17
C ALA A 272 28.16 -29.07 6.85
N GLN A 273 29.07 -30.05 6.76
CA GLN A 273 28.95 -31.34 7.43
C GLN A 273 28.99 -31.20 8.96
N ASP A 274 29.92 -30.41 9.52
CA ASP A 274 30.03 -30.15 10.96
C ASP A 274 28.75 -29.48 11.50
N SER A 275 28.18 -28.48 10.79
CA SER A 275 26.90 -27.85 11.13
C SER A 275 25.69 -28.80 11.05
N TYR A 276 25.74 -29.80 10.17
CA TYR A 276 24.70 -30.83 10.10
C TYR A 276 24.81 -31.83 11.27
N GLN A 277 26.04 -32.23 11.62
CA GLN A 277 26.29 -33.11 12.77
C GLN A 277 26.01 -32.45 14.12
N GLU A 278 26.23 -31.15 14.25
CA GLU A 278 25.91 -30.40 15.48
C GLU A 278 24.40 -30.42 15.75
N ARG A 279 23.57 -30.15 14.74
CA ARG A 279 22.10 -30.26 14.83
C ARG A 279 21.59 -31.67 15.12
N LEU A 280 22.34 -32.71 14.75
CA LEU A 280 22.03 -34.10 15.11
C LEU A 280 22.47 -34.47 16.56
N LYS A 281 23.44 -33.74 17.13
CA LYS A 281 23.91 -33.91 18.51
C LYS A 281 23.11 -33.08 19.52
N GLU A 282 22.43 -32.03 19.08
CA GLU A 282 21.42 -31.32 19.89
C GLU A 282 20.23 -32.23 20.23
N THR A 283 20.36 -32.99 21.32
CA THR A 283 19.22 -33.65 21.95
C THR A 283 18.23 -32.61 22.47
N ILE A 284 17.22 -32.30 21.67
CA ILE A 284 16.08 -31.47 22.06
C ILE A 284 15.42 -32.13 23.27
N LYS A 285 15.74 -31.64 24.48
CA LYS A 285 15.01 -32.01 25.69
C LYS A 285 13.58 -31.48 25.56
N PRO A 286 12.55 -32.33 25.49
CA PRO A 286 11.18 -31.84 25.51
C PRO A 286 10.94 -31.15 26.86
N ASN A 287 10.66 -29.86 26.82
CA ASN A 287 10.33 -29.09 28.01
C ASN A 287 8.95 -29.54 28.52
N THR A 288 8.94 -30.47 29.48
CA THR A 288 7.72 -30.98 30.12
C THR A 288 7.12 -29.91 31.03
N LYS A 289 6.42 -28.96 30.43
CA LYS A 289 5.44 -28.12 31.10
C LYS A 289 4.09 -28.40 30.47
N ASP A 290 3.22 -29.05 31.24
CA ASP A 290 1.87 -29.40 30.81
C ASP A 290 1.08 -28.14 30.46
N ILE A 291 0.84 -27.94 29.17
CA ILE A 291 -0.14 -26.99 28.65
C ILE A 291 -1.41 -27.79 28.39
N PRO A 292 -2.44 -27.70 29.25
CA PRO A 292 -3.67 -28.46 29.05
C PRO A 292 -4.47 -27.89 27.87
N VAL A 293 -4.38 -28.56 26.72
CA VAL A 293 -5.18 -28.25 25.53
C VAL A 293 -6.61 -28.78 25.71
N PRO A 294 -7.67 -27.96 25.57
CA PRO A 294 -9.05 -28.42 25.70
C PRO A 294 -9.44 -29.45 24.62
N MET A 295 -9.68 -30.69 25.04
CA MET A 295 -10.05 -31.81 24.16
C MET A 295 -11.51 -31.76 23.71
N MET A 296 -11.83 -30.96 22.68
CA MET A 296 -13.13 -31.03 21.97
C MET A 296 -13.02 -30.84 20.45
N VAL A 297 -12.26 -31.70 19.75
CA VAL A 297 -12.60 -32.20 18.39
C VAL A 297 -12.02 -33.61 18.21
N ARG A 298 -12.88 -34.64 18.06
CA ARG A 298 -12.45 -35.99 17.65
C ARG A 298 -12.40 -36.08 16.12
N ASN A 299 -11.25 -35.80 15.51
CA ASN A 299 -11.01 -36.15 14.11
C ASN A 299 -10.40 -37.56 14.00
N ASN A 300 -11.21 -38.51 13.51
CA ASN A 300 -10.75 -39.86 13.17
C ASN A 300 -9.78 -39.80 11.98
N LYS A 301 -8.46 -39.90 12.24
CA LYS A 301 -7.47 -40.18 11.19
C LYS A 301 -7.48 -41.67 10.88
N LYS A 302 -8.01 -42.06 9.72
CA LYS A 302 -7.86 -43.41 9.18
C LYS A 302 -6.48 -43.58 8.56
N SER A 303 -5.88 -44.77 8.69
CA SER A 303 -4.59 -45.09 8.08
C SER A 303 -4.72 -45.29 6.56
N TYR A 304 -3.62 -45.09 5.83
CA TYR A 304 -3.53 -45.15 4.37
C TYR A 304 -4.06 -46.48 3.78
N GLU A 305 -3.89 -47.60 4.48
CA GLU A 305 -4.41 -48.92 4.09
C GLU A 305 -5.94 -49.03 4.04
N GLN A 306 -6.68 -48.17 4.76
CA GLN A 306 -8.16 -48.18 4.73
C GLN A 306 -8.75 -47.45 3.50
N ILE A 307 -7.91 -46.84 2.67
CA ILE A 307 -8.34 -46.12 1.46
C ILE A 307 -8.19 -47.01 0.22
N SER A 308 -7.16 -47.87 0.17
CA SER A 308 -6.84 -48.72 -0.99
C SER A 308 -7.80 -49.89 -1.20
N SER A 309 -8.55 -50.33 -0.17
CA SER A 309 -9.47 -51.47 -0.24
C SER A 309 -10.92 -51.12 -0.59
N ALA A 310 -11.24 -49.83 -0.78
CA ALA A 310 -12.63 -49.35 -0.97
C ALA A 310 -13.04 -49.13 -2.44
N SER A 311 -12.14 -49.34 -3.40
CA SER A 311 -12.32 -48.98 -4.82
C SER A 311 -13.02 -50.03 -5.70
N ASN A 312 -13.66 -51.06 -5.11
CA ASN A 312 -14.38 -52.10 -5.85
C ASN A 312 -15.71 -52.53 -5.17
N ALA A 313 -16.77 -51.73 -5.33
CA ALA A 313 -18.16 -52.17 -5.20
C ALA A 313 -19.12 -51.22 -5.94
N ALA A 314 -20.02 -51.76 -6.77
CA ALA A 314 -21.00 -50.99 -7.54
C ALA A 314 -22.30 -50.69 -6.75
N PRO A 315 -23.08 -49.63 -7.08
CA PRO A 315 -24.23 -49.19 -6.29
C PRO A 315 -25.60 -49.62 -6.86
N ALA A 316 -26.55 -50.04 -6.01
CA ALA A 316 -28.03 -49.97 -6.15
C ALA A 316 -28.72 -50.69 -4.94
N PRO A 317 -30.04 -50.52 -4.67
CA PRO A 317 -30.73 -49.24 -4.44
C PRO A 317 -31.70 -49.25 -3.21
N SER A 318 -32.22 -48.06 -2.90
CA SER A 318 -33.35 -47.67 -2.03
C SER A 318 -34.33 -48.71 -1.42
N SER A 319 -34.74 -48.47 -0.16
CA SER A 319 -36.11 -48.75 0.32
C SER A 319 -36.61 -47.72 1.36
N SER A 320 -37.91 -47.44 1.35
CA SER A 320 -38.61 -46.39 2.09
C SER A 320 -39.43 -46.91 3.28
N ALA A 321 -39.66 -46.10 4.33
CA ALA A 321 -40.76 -46.32 5.28
C ALA A 321 -41.25 -45.05 5.98
N ALA A 322 -42.55 -45.02 6.28
CA ALA A 322 -43.34 -43.95 6.90
C ALA A 322 -44.41 -44.58 7.83
N VAL A 323 -45.09 -43.91 8.78
CA VAL A 323 -45.11 -42.52 9.26
C VAL A 323 -45.65 -42.52 10.70
N SER A 324 -45.49 -41.47 11.53
CA SER A 324 -46.43 -41.17 12.64
C SER A 324 -46.29 -39.74 13.20
N ASN A 325 -47.41 -38.99 13.19
CA ASN A 325 -47.63 -37.79 14.00
C ASN A 325 -48.16 -38.19 15.38
N ASP A 326 -47.95 -37.37 16.42
CA ASP A 326 -49.05 -37.01 17.31
C ASP A 326 -48.87 -35.61 17.92
N SER A 327 -49.99 -34.96 18.23
CA SER A 327 -50.07 -33.55 18.65
C SER A 327 -50.90 -33.44 19.93
N LYS A 328 -50.39 -32.73 20.97
CA LYS A 328 -51.23 -31.98 21.94
C LYS A 328 -50.42 -31.06 22.86
N ASN A 329 -50.77 -29.78 22.80
CA ASN A 329 -50.69 -28.81 23.90
C ASN A 329 -52.10 -28.78 24.58
N PRO A 330 -52.31 -28.32 25.82
CA PRO A 330 -52.42 -26.86 26.04
C PRO A 330 -52.11 -26.30 27.46
N ALA A 331 -52.08 -24.95 27.54
CA ALA A 331 -52.44 -24.09 28.71
C ALA A 331 -51.51 -24.04 29.95
N SER A 332 -51.47 -22.97 30.78
CA SER A 332 -51.74 -21.53 30.56
C SER A 332 -51.33 -20.68 31.81
N GLY A 333 -50.47 -19.66 31.64
CA GLY A 333 -50.29 -18.49 32.53
C GLY A 333 -49.62 -18.70 33.91
N PRO A 334 -49.39 -17.62 34.69
CA PRO A 334 -49.44 -16.19 34.35
C PRO A 334 -48.11 -15.43 34.58
N ILE A 335 -48.09 -14.17 34.16
CA ILE A 335 -46.99 -13.19 34.33
C ILE A 335 -46.94 -12.70 35.78
N ASN A 336 -45.74 -12.36 36.29
CA ASN A 336 -45.62 -11.38 37.37
C ASN A 336 -44.35 -10.53 37.24
N PHE A 337 -44.47 -9.25 37.56
CA PHE A 337 -43.48 -8.19 37.37
C PHE A 337 -43.30 -7.49 38.72
N VAL A 338 -42.07 -7.36 39.23
CA VAL A 338 -41.80 -6.59 40.45
C VAL A 338 -40.51 -5.79 40.28
N LEU A 339 -40.62 -4.47 40.34
CA LEU A 339 -39.50 -3.58 40.66
C LEU A 339 -39.26 -3.60 42.17
N MET A 340 -37.99 -3.59 42.57
CA MET A 340 -37.48 -2.71 43.64
C MET A 340 -35.98 -2.46 43.44
#